data_AF-A0A538R6T0-F1
#
_entry.id   AF-A0A538R6T0-F1
#
_cell.length_a   1.000
_cell.length_b   1.000
_cell.length_c   1.000
_cell.angle_alpha   90.00
_cell.angle_beta   90.00
_cell.angle_gamma   90.00
#
_symmetry.space_group_name_H-M   'P 1'
#
loop_
_entity.id
_entity.type
_entity.pdbx_description
1 polymer ?
#
loop_
_entity_poly.entity_id
_entity_poly.type
_entity_poly.pdbx_seq_one_letter_code
_entity_poly.pdbx_strand_id
1 'polypeptide(L)'
;MKTRSSAVLVALSASVGGCAFDTGTSQDADTADEQSSDLDAVVARHSDDHNRLPNHVPVFDASGRFTTVSGHGFVDLSNEFFQDLGSNGRRCVSCHIPTSGWTITPHSVQTVFDATDGGKFDDGLGLGAIFRTVDGSNSPTADVSTLAKRRAAYSMLLTKGLIRIGLPIPANAEFELVAVDDPYH
;
A
#
# COMPACT_ATOMS: atom_id res chain seq x y z
N MET A 1 41.27 21.69 30.38
CA MET A 1 42.01 22.36 29.29
C MET A 1 41.61 21.75 27.95
N LYS A 2 40.60 22.32 27.29
CA LYS A 2 40.44 22.42 25.84
C LYS A 2 39.20 23.28 25.59
N THR A 3 39.42 24.28 24.75
CA THR A 3 38.72 25.56 24.64
C THR A 3 37.49 25.45 23.74
N ARG A 4 36.40 26.09 24.16
CA ARG A 4 35.24 26.41 23.32
C ARG A 4 35.66 27.52 22.35
N SER A 5 35.45 27.32 21.05
CA SER A 5 35.65 28.36 20.05
C SER A 5 34.30 28.97 19.70
N SER A 6 34.04 30.17 20.23
CA SER A 6 33.02 31.09 19.73
C SER A 6 33.58 31.78 18.49
N ALA A 7 32.82 31.79 17.39
CA ALA A 7 33.03 32.72 16.29
C ALA A 7 31.75 33.56 16.13
N VAL A 8 31.97 34.86 16.09
CA VAL A 8 31.00 35.95 16.05
C VAL A 8 31.20 36.71 14.74
N LEU A 9 30.10 37.25 14.20
CA LEU A 9 29.99 38.24 13.10
C LEU A 9 30.37 37.75 11.69
N VAL A 10 29.66 38.11 10.62
CA VAL A 10 29.32 39.47 10.20
C VAL A 10 27.98 39.50 9.44
N ALA A 11 27.10 40.42 9.84
CA ALA A 11 25.98 40.88 9.03
C ALA A 11 26.49 41.94 8.04
N LEU A 12 26.20 41.78 6.76
CA LEU A 12 26.35 42.83 5.75
C LEU A 12 24.97 43.12 5.15
N SER A 13 24.41 44.25 5.58
CA SER A 13 23.25 44.91 4.98
C SER A 13 23.74 45.94 3.97
N ALA A 14 23.21 45.89 2.75
CA ALA A 14 23.22 47.00 1.80
C ALA A 14 21.85 47.11 1.12
N SER A 15 21.21 48.25 1.36
CA SER A 15 20.06 48.88 0.67
C SER A 15 20.39 49.20 -0.80
N VAL A 16 19.52 49.52 -1.78
CA VAL A 16 18.24 50.25 -1.91
C VAL A 16 17.68 49.84 -3.28
N GLY A 17 16.35 49.87 -3.50
CA GLY A 17 15.80 50.01 -4.87
C GLY A 17 14.47 49.31 -5.06
N GLY A 18 13.38 50.07 -4.94
CA GLY A 18 12.02 49.52 -5.07
C GLY A 18 11.62 49.21 -6.51
N CYS A 19 10.59 48.36 -6.61
CA CYS A 19 9.42 48.53 -7.47
C CYS A 19 8.35 47.62 -6.88
N ALA A 20 7.33 48.23 -6.27
CA ALA A 20 6.11 47.51 -5.91
C ALA A 20 5.40 47.10 -7.20
N PHE A 21 5.22 45.79 -7.40
CA PHE A 21 4.21 45.25 -8.29
C PHE A 21 3.26 44.42 -7.43
N ASP A 22 2.18 45.06 -7.03
CA ASP A 22 0.96 44.38 -6.63
C ASP A 22 0.19 44.06 -7.90
N THR A 23 0.26 42.81 -8.33
CA THR A 23 -0.72 42.22 -9.23
C THR A 23 -1.08 40.87 -8.64
N GLY A 24 -2.22 40.85 -7.95
CA GLY A 24 -2.85 39.65 -7.43
C GLY A 24 -2.79 38.52 -8.44
N THR A 25 -2.10 37.45 -8.05
CA THR A 25 -2.22 36.14 -8.66
C THR A 25 -2.80 35.24 -7.60
N SER A 26 -4.01 34.77 -7.89
CA SER A 26 -4.70 33.62 -7.32
C SER A 26 -3.75 32.62 -6.65
N GLN A 27 -3.89 32.46 -5.32
CA GLN A 27 -3.49 31.26 -4.61
C GLN A 27 -4.39 30.10 -5.05
N ASP A 28 -4.17 29.58 -6.25
CA ASP A 28 -4.82 28.38 -6.77
C ASP A 28 -3.77 27.46 -7.39
N ALA A 29 -2.70 27.16 -6.64
CA ALA A 29 -1.72 26.14 -7.00
C ALA A 29 -0.83 25.85 -5.80
N ASP A 30 -1.34 25.09 -4.83
CA ASP A 30 -0.54 24.30 -3.88
C ASP A 30 -1.51 23.63 -2.88
N THR A 31 -1.92 22.38 -3.14
CA THR A 31 -2.45 21.41 -2.14
C THR A 31 -2.87 20.07 -2.77
N ALA A 32 -2.35 19.69 -3.95
CA ALA A 32 -2.61 18.35 -4.49
C ALA A 32 -1.74 17.24 -3.85
N ASP A 33 -0.77 17.60 -3.01
CA ASP A 33 0.33 16.69 -2.63
C ASP A 33 0.36 16.26 -1.14
N GLU A 34 -0.62 16.63 -0.31
CA GLU A 34 -0.57 16.34 1.15
C GLU A 34 -1.73 15.51 1.73
N GLN A 35 -2.59 14.91 0.91
CA GLN A 35 -3.63 13.98 1.40
C GLN A 35 -3.39 12.56 0.90
N SER A 36 -2.20 12.02 1.21
CA SER A 36 -1.94 10.60 1.07
C SER A 36 -2.92 9.82 1.95
N SER A 37 -3.78 9.06 1.28
CA SER A 37 -4.71 8.10 1.85
C SER A 37 -4.07 6.73 2.07
N ASP A 38 -2.73 6.68 2.21
CA ASP A 38 -2.03 5.46 2.56
C ASP A 38 -2.58 4.84 3.85
N LEU A 39 -2.64 3.50 3.91
CA LEU A 39 -3.26 2.78 5.01
C LEU A 39 -2.61 3.16 6.34
N ASP A 40 -1.28 3.14 6.39
CA ASP A 40 -0.50 3.43 7.59
C ASP A 40 -0.80 4.84 8.08
N ALA A 41 -0.87 5.78 7.14
CA ALA A 41 -1.16 7.17 7.44
C ALA A 41 -2.60 7.34 7.94
N VAL A 42 -3.57 6.64 7.37
CA VAL A 42 -4.98 6.66 7.81
C VAL A 42 -5.14 6.01 9.18
N VAL A 43 -4.55 4.84 9.41
CA VAL A 43 -4.60 4.13 10.69
C VAL A 43 -3.89 4.94 11.77
N ALA A 44 -2.66 5.42 11.53
CA ALA A 44 -1.91 6.19 12.52
C ALA A 44 -2.60 7.50 12.92
N ARG A 45 -3.32 8.15 11.99
CA ARG A 45 -4.03 9.41 12.27
C ARG A 45 -5.37 9.23 12.98
N HIS A 46 -6.04 8.11 12.76
CA HIS A 46 -7.46 7.97 13.12
C HIS A 46 -7.77 6.80 14.03
N SER A 47 -6.85 5.84 14.22
CA SER A 47 -7.07 4.78 15.19
C SER A 47 -6.98 5.29 16.63
N ASP A 48 -7.83 4.75 17.50
CA ASP A 48 -7.74 4.99 18.94
C ASP A 48 -6.81 3.97 19.63
N ASP A 49 -6.57 4.18 20.94
CA ASP A 49 -5.74 3.30 21.78
C ASP A 49 -6.29 1.86 21.93
N HIS A 50 -7.47 1.57 21.36
CA HIS A 50 -8.11 0.25 21.35
C HIS A 50 -8.08 -0.39 19.95
N ASN A 51 -7.23 0.08 19.03
CA ASN A 51 -7.16 -0.39 17.65
C ASN A 51 -8.50 -0.28 16.91
N ARG A 52 -9.24 0.82 17.10
CA ARG A 52 -10.51 1.05 16.39
C ARG A 52 -10.36 2.18 15.40
N LEU A 53 -10.85 1.96 14.18
CA LEU A 53 -11.00 3.01 13.17
C LEU A 53 -12.44 3.55 13.22
N PRO A 54 -12.66 4.82 13.60
CA PRO A 54 -13.99 5.41 13.66
C PRO A 54 -14.70 5.41 12.29
N ASN A 55 -16.03 5.45 12.31
CA ASN A 55 -16.80 5.77 11.10
C ASN A 55 -16.44 7.16 10.58
N HIS A 56 -16.67 7.38 9.27
CA HIS A 56 -16.48 8.67 8.60
C HIS A 56 -15.03 9.15 8.48
N VAL A 57 -14.05 8.26 8.70
CA VAL A 57 -12.65 8.53 8.33
C VAL A 57 -12.56 8.69 6.81
N PRO A 58 -12.13 9.87 6.31
CA PRO A 58 -12.13 10.15 4.88
C PRO A 58 -10.94 9.48 4.18
N VAL A 59 -11.21 8.86 3.03
CA VAL A 59 -10.22 8.32 2.11
C VAL A 59 -10.38 9.05 0.77
N PHE A 60 -9.26 9.45 0.17
CA PHE A 60 -9.21 10.20 -1.07
C PHE A 60 -8.66 9.34 -2.21
N ASP A 61 -9.27 9.43 -3.37
CA ASP A 61 -8.77 8.86 -4.62
C ASP A 61 -9.17 9.75 -5.81
N ALA A 62 -8.84 9.32 -7.03
CA ALA A 62 -9.15 10.06 -8.25
C ALA A 62 -10.67 10.23 -8.52
N SER A 63 -11.53 9.44 -7.86
CA SER A 63 -12.99 9.55 -7.95
C SER A 63 -13.58 10.53 -6.93
N GLY A 64 -12.78 11.00 -5.97
CA GLY A 64 -13.16 11.96 -4.95
C GLY A 64 -12.85 11.45 -3.55
N ARG A 65 -13.86 11.44 -2.68
CA ARG A 65 -13.71 11.06 -1.27
C ARG A 65 -14.75 10.02 -0.89
N PHE A 66 -14.32 8.95 -0.26
CA PHE A 66 -15.18 7.93 0.30
C PHE A 66 -14.85 7.67 1.77
N THR A 67 -15.69 6.87 2.44
CA THR A 67 -15.47 6.44 3.82
C THR A 67 -16.12 5.09 4.07
N THR A 68 -15.68 4.40 5.12
CA THR A 68 -16.30 3.17 5.60
C THR A 68 -17.20 3.47 6.78
N VAL A 69 -18.36 2.81 6.80
CA VAL A 69 -19.33 2.89 7.91
C VAL A 69 -19.63 1.48 8.39
N SER A 70 -19.45 1.26 9.69
CA SER A 70 -19.85 0.06 10.41
C SER A 70 -21.10 0.33 11.24
N GLY A 71 -22.01 -0.65 11.31
CA GLY A 71 -23.18 -0.60 12.19
C GLY A 71 -22.81 -0.56 13.69
N HIS A 72 -21.57 -0.93 14.03
CA HIS A 72 -21.03 -0.83 15.39
C HIS A 72 -20.48 0.56 15.74
N GLY A 73 -20.46 1.50 14.78
CA GLY A 73 -19.90 2.85 14.95
C GLY A 73 -18.40 2.98 14.68
N PHE A 74 -17.69 1.84 14.56
CA PHE A 74 -16.27 1.76 14.26
C PHE A 74 -15.93 0.43 13.58
N VAL A 75 -14.77 0.37 12.96
CA VAL A 75 -14.12 -0.86 12.49
C VAL A 75 -13.13 -1.30 13.57
N ASP A 76 -13.29 -2.51 14.06
CA ASP A 76 -12.35 -3.14 14.99
C ASP A 76 -11.14 -3.69 14.22
N LEU A 77 -9.96 -3.08 14.39
CA LEU A 77 -8.72 -3.51 13.74
C LEU A 77 -8.04 -4.68 14.47
N SER A 78 -8.64 -5.19 15.56
CA SER A 78 -8.14 -6.36 16.30
C SER A 78 -8.85 -7.67 15.95
N ASN A 79 -9.97 -7.61 15.21
CA ASN A 79 -10.74 -8.80 14.84
C ASN A 79 -10.02 -9.69 13.81
N GLU A 80 -10.62 -10.83 13.50
CA GLU A 80 -10.07 -11.89 12.66
C GLU A 80 -9.70 -11.42 11.24
N PHE A 81 -10.26 -10.31 10.76
CA PHE A 81 -9.94 -9.72 9.46
C PHE A 81 -8.49 -9.21 9.38
N PHE A 82 -7.95 -8.79 10.52
CA PHE A 82 -6.61 -8.22 10.68
C PHE A 82 -5.62 -9.20 11.30
N GLN A 83 -6.00 -10.46 11.46
CA GLN A 83 -5.15 -11.53 11.99
C GLN A 83 -4.77 -12.53 10.89
N ASP A 84 -3.72 -13.31 11.16
CA ASP A 84 -3.23 -14.33 10.22
C ASP A 84 -4.26 -15.46 10.07
N LEU A 85 -4.65 -15.74 8.84
CA LEU A 85 -5.63 -16.78 8.48
C LEU A 85 -5.01 -18.19 8.39
N GLY A 86 -3.74 -18.33 8.76
CA GLY A 86 -2.97 -19.55 8.64
C GLY A 86 -1.47 -19.30 8.81
N SER A 87 -0.64 -20.20 8.31
CA SER A 87 0.81 -20.15 8.51
C SER A 87 1.58 -19.31 7.48
N ASN A 88 0.90 -18.73 6.48
CA ASN A 88 1.55 -17.95 5.41
C ASN A 88 1.62 -16.43 5.70
N GLY A 89 1.11 -16.00 6.87
CA GLY A 89 1.06 -14.60 7.29
C GLY A 89 -0.01 -13.77 6.55
N ARG A 90 -0.90 -14.41 5.78
CA ARG A 90 -1.97 -13.73 5.05
C ARG A 90 -3.10 -13.34 5.99
N ARG A 91 -3.56 -12.09 5.85
CA ARG A 91 -4.72 -11.52 6.55
C ARG A 91 -5.78 -11.14 5.51
N CYS A 92 -7.04 -10.99 5.90
CA CYS A 92 -8.05 -10.48 4.97
C CYS A 92 -7.65 -9.08 4.46
N VAL A 93 -7.13 -8.25 5.36
CA VAL A 93 -6.65 -6.89 5.06
C VAL A 93 -5.44 -6.84 4.11
N SER A 94 -4.70 -7.94 3.95
CA SER A 94 -3.57 -8.00 2.98
C SER A 94 -4.04 -7.73 1.54
N CYS A 95 -5.31 -8.01 1.23
CA CYS A 95 -5.92 -7.72 -0.07
C CYS A 95 -7.07 -6.72 0.03
N HIS A 96 -7.86 -6.77 1.10
CA HIS A 96 -9.07 -5.97 1.28
C HIS A 96 -8.79 -4.75 2.16
N ILE A 97 -7.99 -3.83 1.61
CA ILE A 97 -7.49 -2.68 2.36
C ILE A 97 -8.57 -1.59 2.45
N PRO A 98 -8.85 -1.00 3.63
CA PRO A 98 -9.89 0.03 3.79
C PRO A 98 -9.69 1.23 2.86
N THR A 99 -8.44 1.64 2.64
CA THR A 99 -8.06 2.78 1.79
C THR A 99 -8.17 2.48 0.29
N SER A 100 -8.41 1.22 -0.06
CA SER A 100 -8.75 0.76 -1.40
C SER A 100 -10.20 0.28 -1.49
N GLY A 101 -11.07 0.75 -0.60
CA GLY A 101 -12.49 0.40 -0.63
C GLY A 101 -12.76 -1.07 -0.32
N TRP A 102 -11.93 -1.70 0.53
CA TRP A 102 -12.05 -3.11 0.91
C TRP A 102 -11.94 -4.07 -0.28
N THR A 103 -11.19 -3.68 -1.31
CA THR A 103 -10.89 -4.53 -2.46
C THR A 103 -9.42 -4.45 -2.82
N ILE A 104 -9.00 -5.34 -3.71
CA ILE A 104 -7.67 -5.34 -4.30
C ILE A 104 -7.63 -4.39 -5.49
N THR A 105 -6.61 -3.53 -5.54
CA THR A 105 -6.38 -2.63 -6.68
C THR A 105 -4.94 -2.72 -7.14
N PRO A 106 -4.64 -2.61 -8.45
CA PRO A 106 -3.26 -2.56 -8.93
C PRO A 106 -2.41 -1.50 -8.24
N HIS A 107 -3.00 -0.32 -7.97
CA HIS A 107 -2.30 0.79 -7.32
C HIS A 107 -1.83 0.41 -5.91
N SER A 108 -2.74 -0.09 -5.06
CA SER A 108 -2.37 -0.49 -3.69
C SER A 108 -1.34 -1.62 -3.66
N VAL A 109 -1.48 -2.60 -4.55
CA VAL A 109 -0.52 -3.70 -4.67
C VAL A 109 0.86 -3.18 -5.08
N GLN A 110 0.95 -2.23 -6.00
CA GLN A 110 2.23 -1.62 -6.39
C GLN A 110 2.88 -0.89 -5.22
N THR A 111 2.10 -0.11 -4.46
CA THR A 111 2.59 0.57 -3.24
C THR A 111 3.18 -0.43 -2.24
N VAL A 112 2.45 -1.50 -1.92
CA VAL A 112 2.93 -2.55 -1.00
C VAL A 112 4.15 -3.28 -1.59
N PHE A 113 4.17 -3.55 -2.89
CA PHE A 113 5.31 -4.20 -3.55
C PHE A 113 6.58 -3.37 -3.39
N ASP A 114 6.51 -2.07 -3.66
CA ASP A 114 7.66 -1.19 -3.59
C ASP A 114 8.11 -0.99 -2.13
N ALA A 115 7.18 -0.91 -1.17
CA ALA A 115 7.49 -0.83 0.26
C ALA A 115 8.15 -2.11 0.82
N THR A 116 7.76 -3.29 0.31
CA THR A 116 8.19 -4.59 0.85
C THR A 116 9.25 -5.30 -0.01
N ASP A 117 9.72 -4.69 -1.09
CA ASP A 117 10.56 -5.35 -2.12
C ASP A 117 9.92 -6.68 -2.58
N GLY A 118 8.63 -6.63 -2.91
CA GLY A 118 7.83 -7.80 -3.32
C GLY A 118 7.67 -8.84 -2.22
N GLY A 119 7.35 -8.40 -0.99
CA GLY A 119 7.12 -9.23 0.18
C GLY A 119 8.37 -9.84 0.81
N LYS A 120 9.56 -9.34 0.44
CA LYS A 120 10.84 -9.74 1.02
C LYS A 120 11.06 -9.11 2.39
N PHE A 121 10.65 -7.86 2.57
CA PHE A 121 10.69 -7.15 3.83
C PHE A 121 9.32 -7.22 4.50
N ASP A 122 9.34 -7.38 5.82
CA ASP A 122 8.15 -7.31 6.66
C ASP A 122 7.71 -5.85 6.79
N ASP A 123 6.43 -5.58 6.53
CA ASP A 123 5.81 -4.27 6.73
C ASP A 123 5.15 -4.14 8.12
N GLY A 124 5.16 -5.20 8.93
CA GLY A 124 4.51 -5.26 10.24
C GLY A 124 2.97 -5.31 10.20
N LEU A 125 2.38 -5.05 9.04
CA LEU A 125 0.94 -5.01 8.80
C LEU A 125 0.42 -6.26 8.10
N GLY A 126 1.33 -7.08 7.58
CA GLY A 126 1.02 -8.31 6.85
C GLY A 126 0.51 -8.04 5.43
N LEU A 127 0.69 -6.84 4.86
CA LEU A 127 0.23 -6.53 3.51
C LEU A 127 1.11 -7.24 2.47
N GLY A 128 2.43 -7.25 2.71
CA GLY A 128 3.44 -7.93 1.90
C GLY A 128 3.25 -9.45 1.79
N ALA A 129 2.42 -10.05 2.66
CA ALA A 129 2.01 -11.45 2.53
C ALA A 129 1.20 -11.72 1.25
N ILE A 130 0.81 -10.69 0.51
CA ILE A 130 0.25 -10.82 -0.84
C ILE A 130 1.21 -11.39 -1.87
N PHE A 131 2.52 -11.24 -1.62
CA PHE A 131 3.59 -11.72 -2.49
C PHE A 131 4.13 -13.07 -1.99
N ARG A 132 3.34 -14.10 -2.21
CA ARG A 132 3.71 -15.51 -1.96
C ARG A 132 3.59 -16.31 -3.24
N THR A 133 4.46 -17.29 -3.43
CA THR A 133 4.42 -18.10 -4.65
C THR A 133 3.19 -18.98 -4.74
N VAL A 134 2.68 -19.46 -3.59
CA VAL A 134 1.52 -20.36 -3.49
C VAL A 134 0.25 -19.83 -4.16
N ASP A 135 0.03 -18.51 -4.17
CA ASP A 135 -1.22 -17.88 -4.66
C ASP A 135 -1.00 -16.52 -5.35
N GLY A 136 -0.13 -15.67 -4.81
CA GLY A 136 0.08 -14.30 -5.28
C GLY A 136 0.92 -14.20 -6.55
N SER A 137 1.80 -15.17 -6.80
CA SER A 137 2.60 -15.22 -8.02
C SER A 137 1.86 -15.86 -9.18
N ASN A 138 2.33 -15.56 -10.39
CA ASN A 138 1.78 -16.12 -11.61
C ASN A 138 1.93 -17.66 -11.65
N SER A 139 2.91 -18.24 -10.97
CA SER A 139 3.11 -19.69 -10.91
C SER A 139 3.69 -20.10 -9.56
N PRO A 140 3.24 -21.22 -8.95
CA PRO A 140 3.76 -21.69 -7.66
C PRO A 140 5.26 -21.95 -7.66
N THR A 141 5.87 -22.10 -8.83
CA THR A 141 7.31 -22.31 -9.01
C THR A 141 8.04 -21.10 -9.60
N ALA A 142 7.40 -19.92 -9.64
CA ALA A 142 8.01 -18.71 -10.14
C ALA A 142 9.27 -18.34 -9.34
N ASP A 143 10.31 -17.93 -10.06
CA ASP A 143 11.56 -17.49 -9.43
C ASP A 143 11.37 -16.08 -8.83
N VAL A 144 11.67 -15.93 -7.54
CA VAL A 144 11.55 -14.68 -6.77
C VAL A 144 12.89 -14.22 -6.18
N SER A 145 14.01 -14.75 -6.68
CA SER A 145 15.36 -14.54 -6.13
C SER A 145 15.86 -13.09 -6.24
N THR A 146 15.43 -12.33 -7.24
CA THR A 146 15.82 -10.92 -7.44
C THR A 146 14.59 -10.03 -7.53
N LEU A 147 14.76 -8.72 -7.33
CA LEU A 147 13.67 -7.74 -7.48
C LEU A 147 13.03 -7.82 -8.88
N ALA A 148 13.85 -7.91 -9.93
CA ALA A 148 13.34 -8.06 -11.30
C ALA A 148 12.51 -9.34 -11.48
N LYS A 149 12.98 -10.45 -10.90
CA LYS A 149 12.27 -11.73 -10.93
C LYS A 149 10.98 -11.70 -10.11
N ARG A 150 10.96 -11.07 -8.93
CA ARG A 150 9.73 -10.79 -8.17
C ARG A 150 8.73 -9.98 -8.99
N ARG A 151 9.17 -8.90 -9.64
CA ARG A 151 8.28 -8.06 -10.46
C ARG A 151 7.66 -8.86 -11.62
N ALA A 152 8.41 -9.75 -12.24
CA ALA A 152 7.88 -10.66 -13.27
C ALA A 152 6.93 -11.71 -12.67
N ALA A 153 7.31 -12.35 -11.58
CA ALA A 153 6.53 -13.37 -10.88
C ALA A 153 5.18 -12.85 -10.40
N TYR A 154 5.10 -11.60 -9.95
CA TYR A 154 3.86 -10.99 -9.44
C TYR A 154 3.16 -10.07 -10.46
N SER A 155 3.47 -10.19 -11.76
CA SER A 155 3.03 -9.23 -12.77
C SER A 155 1.51 -9.18 -12.97
N MET A 156 0.79 -10.30 -12.88
CA MET A 156 -0.69 -10.29 -12.97
C MET A 156 -1.31 -9.59 -11.77
N LEU A 157 -0.76 -9.84 -10.59
CA LEU A 157 -1.15 -9.18 -9.36
C LEU A 157 -0.87 -7.66 -9.42
N LEU A 158 0.32 -7.26 -9.85
CA LEU A 158 0.74 -5.86 -9.96
C LEU A 158 -0.03 -5.06 -11.01
N THR A 159 -0.43 -5.68 -12.12
CA THR A 159 -1.05 -4.96 -13.25
C THR A 159 -2.56 -5.10 -13.31
N LYS A 160 -3.13 -6.13 -12.68
CA LYS A 160 -4.57 -6.45 -12.75
C LYS A 160 -5.22 -6.68 -11.39
N GLY A 161 -4.46 -6.74 -10.29
CA GLY A 161 -4.99 -7.20 -8.99
C GLY A 161 -5.45 -8.66 -9.02
N LEU A 162 -4.88 -9.48 -9.93
CA LEU A 162 -5.33 -10.84 -10.17
C LEU A 162 -4.50 -11.85 -9.37
N ILE A 163 -5.18 -12.69 -8.58
CA ILE A 163 -4.61 -13.84 -7.86
C ILE A 163 -4.88 -15.10 -8.68
N ARG A 164 -3.88 -15.98 -8.81
CA ARG A 164 -4.00 -17.25 -9.54
C ARG A 164 -3.96 -18.39 -8.53
N ILE A 165 -5.04 -19.16 -8.45
CA ILE A 165 -5.13 -20.32 -7.55
C ILE A 165 -5.26 -21.58 -8.40
N GLY A 166 -4.26 -22.46 -8.32
CA GLY A 166 -4.34 -23.78 -8.93
C GLY A 166 -5.34 -24.65 -8.16
N LEU A 167 -6.31 -25.23 -8.87
CA LEU A 167 -7.25 -26.20 -8.31
C LEU A 167 -7.02 -27.57 -8.94
N PRO A 168 -7.12 -28.66 -8.17
CA PRO A 168 -7.02 -30.00 -8.72
C PRO A 168 -8.22 -30.29 -9.63
N ILE A 169 -8.02 -31.17 -10.62
CA ILE A 169 -9.12 -31.75 -11.39
C ILE A 169 -10.00 -32.56 -10.41
N PRO A 170 -11.33 -32.36 -10.40
CA PRO A 170 -12.22 -33.15 -9.56
C PRO A 170 -12.05 -34.66 -9.81
N ALA A 171 -12.07 -35.47 -8.75
CA ALA A 171 -11.85 -36.92 -8.84
C ALA A 171 -12.88 -37.65 -9.75
N ASN A 172 -14.05 -37.04 -9.96
CA ASN A 172 -15.14 -37.53 -10.79
C ASN A 172 -15.30 -36.74 -12.10
N ALA A 173 -14.25 -36.05 -12.57
CA ALA A 173 -14.30 -35.35 -13.85
C ALA A 173 -14.52 -36.34 -15.01
N GLU A 174 -15.48 -36.06 -15.89
CA GLU A 174 -15.73 -36.82 -17.12
C GLU A 174 -14.82 -36.34 -18.29
N PHE A 175 -13.70 -35.71 -17.96
CA PHE A 175 -12.70 -35.23 -18.90
C PHE A 175 -11.29 -35.46 -18.34
N GLU A 176 -10.30 -35.48 -19.22
CA GLU A 176 -8.88 -35.61 -18.88
C GLU A 176 -8.12 -34.36 -19.34
N LEU A 177 -7.16 -33.90 -18.54
CA LEU A 177 -6.22 -32.86 -18.93
C LEU A 177 -5.02 -33.49 -19.63
N VAL A 178 -5.02 -33.45 -20.96
CA VAL A 178 -3.98 -34.11 -21.77
C VAL A 178 -2.75 -33.23 -22.03
N ALA A 179 -2.88 -31.91 -21.93
CA ALA A 179 -1.80 -30.94 -22.10
C ALA A 179 -2.14 -29.59 -21.45
N VAL A 180 -1.11 -28.83 -21.09
CA VAL A 180 -1.20 -27.45 -20.60
C VAL A 180 -0.19 -26.60 -21.37
N ASP A 181 -0.62 -25.43 -21.83
CA ASP A 181 0.25 -24.36 -22.32
C ASP A 181 -0.02 -23.13 -21.45
N ASP A 182 0.83 -22.90 -20.46
CA ASP A 182 0.75 -21.77 -19.53
C ASP A 182 2.03 -20.93 -19.69
N PRO A 183 1.93 -19.66 -20.12
CA PRO A 183 3.09 -18.81 -20.37
C PRO A 183 3.90 -18.46 -19.11
N TYR A 184 3.42 -18.85 -17.93
CA TYR A 184 4.09 -18.60 -16.65
C TYR A 184 4.65 -19.85 -15.98
N HIS A 185 4.59 -21.02 -16.65
CA HIS A 185 4.91 -22.32 -16.06
C HIS A 185 6.13 -23.00 -16.66
#